data_AF-A0A8I2FSU0-F1
#
_entry.id   AF-A0A8I2FSU0-F1
#
_cell.length_a   1.000
_cell.length_b   1.000
_cell.length_c   1.000
_cell.angle_alpha   90.00
_cell.angle_beta   90.00
_cell.angle_gamma   90.00
#
_symmetry.space_group_name_H-M   'P 1'
#
loop_
_entity.id
_entity.type
_entity.pdbx_description
1 polymer ?
#
loop_
_entity_poly.entity_id
_entity_poly.type
_entity_poly.pdbx_seq_one_letter_code
_entity_poly.pdbx_strand_id
1 'polypeptide(L)'
;MKKLVSVFGLMVLGLGLLVAVNFMVTTQVAADAQEAEKGWCCVKGQVVPATIEECRKKEGRFFRTREEAEKYCRTMCWCCIEGKVVYIPAIDCKRKGGRCFPTKEEAERYCRQKMCWCCIDGKVVYIPAIECEKKRGRCFRTKEEAERFCRQVVAMCWCCIEGKVVHIPVEDCKKKGGRCFRTKEEAERFCRQVVAMCWCCINGRVFHIPVEECKKKEGRCFRTKEEAVKYCRQKMCWCCIKGKVVQIPVEECKKKGGRCFRTKDEAIKYCRK
;
A
#
# COMPACT_ATOMS: atom_id res chain seq x y z
N MET A 1 -35.29 -32.34 31.55
CA MET A 1 -36.11 -32.39 32.80
C MET A 1 -36.58 -30.95 33.04
N LYS A 2 -37.83 -30.53 32.94
CA LYS A 2 -39.15 -31.17 33.05
C LYS A 2 -40.06 -30.70 31.90
N LYS A 3 -41.01 -31.55 31.53
CA LYS A 3 -42.12 -31.33 30.59
C LYS A 3 -43.25 -30.51 31.29
N LEU A 4 -44.12 -29.85 30.53
CA LEU A 4 -45.60 -30.00 30.43
C LEU A 4 -46.21 -28.59 30.73
N VAL A 5 -47.32 -28.06 30.19
CA VAL A 5 -48.46 -28.49 29.36
C VAL A 5 -49.26 -27.18 29.07
N SER A 6 -49.48 -26.76 27.82
CA SER A 6 -50.72 -26.84 27.02
C SER A 6 -52.05 -26.84 27.79
N VAL A 7 -53.09 -26.18 27.26
CA VAL A 7 -54.51 -26.64 27.16
C VAL A 7 -55.51 -25.48 27.36
N PHE A 8 -56.30 -25.26 26.28
CA PHE A 8 -57.75 -24.96 26.17
C PHE A 8 -58.44 -24.14 27.27
N GLY A 9 -59.40 -23.24 26.99
CA GLY A 9 -60.34 -23.10 25.89
C GLY A 9 -61.62 -22.39 26.39
N LEU A 10 -62.64 -22.29 25.52
CA LEU A 10 -64.01 -21.74 25.70
C LEU A 10 -64.11 -20.20 25.70
N MET A 11 -64.64 -19.52 24.66
CA MET A 11 -65.93 -19.64 23.98
C MET A 11 -67.14 -19.70 24.93
N VAL A 12 -67.74 -18.53 25.22
CA VAL A 12 -69.18 -18.39 25.50
C VAL A 12 -69.70 -17.18 24.72
N LEU A 13 -70.54 -17.48 23.74
CA LEU A 13 -71.46 -16.57 23.06
C LEU A 13 -72.78 -16.53 23.87
N GLY A 14 -73.44 -15.37 23.91
CA GLY A 14 -74.84 -15.24 24.33
C GLY A 14 -75.13 -13.86 24.92
N LEU A 15 -75.58 -12.91 24.10
CA LEU A 15 -76.98 -12.47 23.98
C LEU A 15 -77.54 -11.72 25.20
N GLY A 16 -77.75 -10.40 25.04
CA GLY A 16 -78.49 -9.56 25.96
C GLY A 16 -78.68 -8.15 25.39
N LEU A 17 -79.70 -7.98 24.54
CA LEU A 17 -80.16 -6.72 23.97
C LEU A 17 -80.75 -5.79 25.06
N LEU A 18 -80.67 -4.48 24.79
CA LEU A 18 -81.56 -3.39 25.24
C LEU A 18 -81.41 -2.84 26.68
N VAL A 19 -80.65 -1.75 26.82
CA VAL A 19 -81.21 -0.46 27.26
C VAL A 19 -80.47 0.66 26.53
N ALA A 20 -81.13 1.26 25.55
CA ALA A 20 -80.74 2.53 24.96
C ALA A 20 -81.39 3.65 25.78
N VAL A 21 -80.61 4.47 26.48
CA VAL A 21 -81.01 5.84 26.83
C VAL A 21 -79.77 6.73 26.82
N ASN A 22 -79.70 7.57 25.79
CA ASN A 22 -79.13 8.91 25.73
C ASN A 22 -78.09 9.31 26.80
N PHE A 23 -76.84 9.51 26.37
CA PHE A 23 -76.16 10.76 26.70
C PHE A 23 -75.18 11.11 25.58
N MET A 24 -75.59 12.09 24.75
CA MET A 24 -74.69 12.80 23.85
C MET A 24 -73.66 13.54 24.70
N VAL A 25 -72.43 13.04 24.75
CA VAL A 25 -71.26 13.89 25.02
C VAL A 25 -70.31 13.70 23.85
N THR A 26 -70.45 14.64 22.94
CA THR A 26 -69.43 15.20 22.06
C THR A 26 -68.01 14.72 22.34
N THR A 27 -67.46 14.10 21.31
CA THR A 27 -66.04 14.09 20.94
C THR A 27 -65.30 15.35 21.40
N GLN A 28 -64.31 15.19 22.26
CA GLN A 28 -63.16 16.09 22.34
C GLN A 28 -61.91 15.22 22.35
N VAL A 29 -61.49 14.88 21.14
CA VAL A 29 -60.10 14.55 20.86
C VAL A 29 -59.33 15.81 21.21
N ALA A 30 -58.68 15.83 22.37
CA ALA A 30 -57.70 16.84 22.72
C ALA A 30 -56.51 16.65 21.77
N ALA A 31 -56.63 17.21 20.56
CA ALA A 31 -55.50 17.68 19.81
C ALA A 31 -55.00 18.90 20.58
N ASP A 32 -54.13 18.66 21.57
CA ASP A 32 -53.33 19.72 22.17
C ASP A 32 -52.50 20.35 21.04
N ALA A 33 -53.06 21.41 20.48
CA ALA A 33 -52.31 22.47 19.85
C ALA A 33 -51.40 23.05 20.93
N GLN A 34 -50.22 22.45 21.06
CA GLN A 34 -49.11 23.05 21.77
C GLN A 34 -48.82 24.37 21.03
N GLU A 35 -49.26 25.49 21.60
CA GLU A 35 -48.91 26.82 21.10
C GLU A 35 -47.38 26.86 21.00
N ALA A 36 -46.85 26.76 19.78
CA ALA A 36 -45.43 26.66 19.57
C ALA A 36 -44.79 27.95 20.10
N GLU A 37 -44.00 27.85 21.18
CA GLU A 37 -43.36 28.98 21.86
C GLU A 37 -42.68 29.88 20.82
N LYS A 38 -43.30 31.05 20.57
CA LYS A 38 -42.81 32.01 19.58
C LYS A 38 -41.67 32.80 20.21
N GLY A 39 -40.54 32.86 19.51
CA GLY A 39 -39.38 33.64 19.92
C GLY A 39 -38.61 34.15 18.70
N TRP A 40 -37.31 34.33 18.84
CA TRP A 40 -36.47 34.97 17.85
C TRP A 40 -35.37 34.02 17.39
N CYS A 41 -35.28 33.82 16.08
CA CYS A 41 -34.29 32.97 15.45
C CYS A 41 -33.22 33.82 14.76
N CYS A 42 -31.96 33.65 15.16
CA CYS A 42 -30.83 34.11 14.37
C CYS A 42 -30.48 33.04 13.33
N VAL A 43 -30.69 33.36 12.05
CA VAL A 43 -30.37 32.50 10.91
C VAL A 43 -29.60 33.33 9.88
N LYS A 44 -28.41 32.86 9.47
CA LYS A 44 -27.58 33.53 8.45
C LYS A 44 -27.38 35.04 8.70
N GLY A 45 -27.22 35.46 9.95
CA GLY A 45 -27.00 36.87 10.31
C GLY A 45 -28.27 37.72 10.38
N GLN A 46 -29.45 37.12 10.14
CA GLN A 46 -30.74 37.79 10.24
C GLN A 46 -31.53 37.28 11.44
N VAL A 47 -32.20 38.20 12.14
CA VAL A 47 -33.09 37.89 13.25
C VAL A 47 -34.52 37.91 12.75
N VAL A 48 -35.19 36.75 12.81
CA VAL A 48 -36.58 36.59 12.37
C VAL A 48 -37.42 35.98 13.50
N PRO A 49 -38.69 36.37 13.65
CA PRO A 49 -39.59 35.67 14.56
C PRO A 49 -39.83 34.25 14.04
N ALA A 50 -39.70 33.24 14.90
CA ALA A 50 -39.91 31.85 14.55
C ALA A 50 -40.20 31.04 15.82
N THR A 51 -40.79 29.86 15.63
CA THR A 51 -40.84 28.82 16.67
C THR A 51 -39.49 28.13 16.80
N ILE A 52 -39.27 27.42 17.92
CA ILE A 52 -38.04 26.62 18.14
C ILE A 52 -37.81 25.64 16.98
N GLU A 53 -38.87 24.99 16.50
CA GLU A 53 -38.77 23.97 15.47
C GLU A 53 -38.47 24.54 14.10
N GLU A 54 -39.13 25.65 13.71
CA GLU A 54 -38.81 26.37 12.48
C GLU A 54 -37.38 26.91 12.48
N CYS A 55 -36.91 27.39 13.63
CA CYS A 55 -35.54 27.89 13.76
C CYS A 55 -34.51 26.78 13.57
N ARG A 56 -34.73 25.61 14.20
CA ARG A 56 -33.87 24.42 14.04
C ARG A 56 -33.86 23.89 12.61
N LYS A 57 -35.02 23.84 11.93
CA LYS A 57 -35.13 23.44 10.51
C LYS A 57 -34.28 24.32 9.59
N LYS A 58 -34.11 25.59 9.93
CA LYS A 58 -33.29 26.56 9.18
C LYS A 58 -31.83 26.61 9.67
N GLU A 59 -31.41 25.68 10.53
CA GLU A 59 -30.09 25.65 11.17
C GLU A 59 -29.76 26.95 11.94
N GLY A 60 -30.79 27.67 12.38
CA GLY A 60 -30.65 28.88 13.18
C GLY A 60 -30.58 28.60 14.68
N ARG A 61 -30.28 29.64 15.45
CA ARG A 61 -30.31 29.58 16.92
C ARG A 61 -31.47 30.39 17.46
N PHE A 62 -32.30 29.72 18.27
CA PHE A 62 -33.47 30.30 18.91
C PHE A 62 -33.09 31.02 20.21
N PHE A 63 -33.73 32.15 20.45
CA PHE A 63 -33.63 32.97 21.65
C PHE A 63 -35.03 33.39 22.09
N ARG A 64 -35.21 33.58 23.39
CA ARG A 64 -36.49 34.04 23.94
C ARG A 64 -36.73 35.52 23.68
N THR A 65 -35.66 36.32 23.63
CA THR A 65 -35.75 37.77 23.38
C THR A 65 -35.11 38.15 22.05
N ARG A 66 -35.63 39.23 21.46
CA ARG A 66 -35.09 39.81 20.23
C ARG A 66 -33.67 40.32 20.44
N GLU A 67 -33.42 40.94 21.58
CA GLU A 67 -32.14 41.56 21.91
C GLU A 67 -31.01 40.53 22.00
N GLU A 68 -31.25 39.36 22.62
CA GLU A 68 -30.30 38.26 22.66
C GLU A 68 -30.01 37.72 21.25
N ALA A 69 -31.06 37.54 20.44
CA ALA A 69 -30.92 37.11 19.05
C ALA A 69 -30.10 38.11 18.24
N GLU A 70 -30.36 39.41 18.39
CA GLU A 70 -29.63 40.47 17.68
C GLU A 70 -28.17 40.56 18.12
N LYS A 71 -27.89 40.50 19.42
CA LYS A 71 -26.51 40.50 19.94
C LYS A 71 -25.72 39.31 19.39
N TYR A 72 -26.34 38.14 19.31
CA TYR A 72 -25.74 36.95 18.73
C TYR A 72 -25.54 37.09 17.22
N CYS A 73 -26.57 37.50 16.47
CA CYS A 73 -26.54 37.59 15.01
C CYS A 73 -25.61 38.68 14.48
N ARG A 74 -25.48 39.82 15.19
CA ARG A 74 -24.55 40.90 14.83
C ARG A 74 -23.09 40.48 14.85
N THR A 75 -22.77 39.36 15.49
CA THR A 75 -21.39 38.84 15.58
C THR A 75 -21.12 37.70 14.60
N MET A 76 -22.01 37.41 13.66
CA MET A 76 -21.79 36.38 12.64
C MET A 76 -20.63 36.77 11.70
N CYS A 77 -19.79 35.80 11.37
CA CYS A 77 -18.62 36.00 10.52
C CYS A 77 -18.37 34.77 9.64
N TRP A 78 -17.60 34.95 8.57
CA TRP A 78 -17.00 33.83 7.86
C TRP A 78 -15.76 33.38 8.63
N CYS A 79 -15.83 32.19 9.21
CA CYS A 79 -14.80 31.64 10.07
C CYS A 79 -13.99 30.58 9.34
N CYS A 80 -12.67 30.73 9.34
CA CYS A 80 -11.75 29.69 8.90
C CYS A 80 -11.30 28.85 10.11
N ILE A 81 -11.66 27.56 10.13
CA ILE A 81 -11.25 26.58 11.15
C ILE A 81 -10.70 25.35 10.44
N GLU A 82 -9.45 24.99 10.74
CA GLU A 82 -8.80 23.78 10.19
C GLU A 82 -8.88 23.66 8.65
N GLY A 83 -8.75 24.79 7.94
CA GLY A 83 -8.82 24.83 6.48
C GLY A 83 -10.23 24.80 5.88
N LYS A 84 -11.27 24.78 6.71
CA LYS A 84 -12.69 24.87 6.30
C LYS A 84 -13.27 26.23 6.63
N VAL A 85 -14.06 26.76 5.70
CA VAL A 85 -14.79 28.03 5.87
C VAL A 85 -16.24 27.75 6.23
N VAL A 86 -16.70 28.31 7.34
CA VAL A 86 -18.08 28.17 7.85
C VAL A 86 -18.63 29.54 8.28
N TYR A 87 -19.93 29.76 8.16
CA TYR A 87 -20.57 31.01 8.60
C TYR A 87 -21.19 30.83 9.99
N ILE A 88 -20.50 31.34 11.02
CA ILE A 88 -20.83 31.10 12.44
C ILE A 88 -20.58 32.36 13.27
N PRO A 89 -21.05 32.43 14.52
CA PRO A 89 -20.76 33.56 15.41
C PRO A 89 -19.27 33.69 15.70
N ALA A 90 -18.80 34.92 15.88
CA ALA A 90 -17.39 35.21 16.11
C ALA A 90 -16.86 34.61 17.40
N ILE A 91 -17.71 34.50 18.42
CA ILE A 91 -17.36 33.85 19.68
C ILE A 91 -17.09 32.35 19.50
N ASP A 92 -17.90 31.68 18.68
CA ASP A 92 -17.73 30.26 18.37
C ASP A 92 -16.51 30.02 17.49
N CYS A 93 -16.28 30.92 16.52
CA CYS A 93 -15.09 30.92 15.69
C CYS A 93 -13.81 30.97 16.54
N LYS A 94 -13.72 31.95 17.45
CA LYS A 94 -12.57 32.13 18.34
C LYS A 94 -12.39 30.93 19.28
N ARG A 95 -13.47 30.40 19.85
CA ARG A 95 -13.44 29.23 20.75
C ARG A 95 -12.92 27.98 20.06
N LYS A 96 -13.21 27.80 18.76
CA LYS A 96 -12.69 26.71 17.93
C LYS A 96 -11.28 26.97 17.37
N GLY A 97 -10.59 28.02 17.83
CA GLY A 97 -9.26 28.40 17.33
C GLY A 97 -9.27 28.96 15.90
N GLY A 98 -10.43 29.32 15.38
CA GLY A 98 -10.59 29.89 14.05
C GLY A 98 -10.41 31.40 14.01
N ARG A 99 -10.35 31.93 12.78
CA ARG A 99 -10.29 33.39 12.53
C ARG A 99 -11.53 33.85 11.76
N CYS A 100 -12.15 34.92 12.24
CA CYS A 100 -13.29 35.56 11.60
C CYS A 100 -12.88 36.53 10.50
N PHE A 101 -13.70 36.58 9.47
CA PHE A 101 -13.60 37.51 8.35
C PHE A 101 -14.99 38.10 8.02
N PRO A 102 -15.04 39.36 7.56
CA PRO A 102 -16.27 39.99 7.10
C PRO A 102 -16.89 39.31 5.87
N THR A 103 -16.05 38.82 4.94
CA THR A 103 -16.47 38.23 3.66
C THR A 103 -16.04 36.77 3.53
N LYS A 104 -16.76 36.02 2.69
CA LYS A 104 -16.46 34.60 2.44
C LYS A 104 -15.11 34.47 1.72
N GLU A 105 -14.86 35.36 0.77
CA GLU A 105 -13.68 35.39 -0.08
C GLU A 105 -12.41 35.60 0.75
N GLU A 106 -12.44 36.47 1.76
CA GLU A 106 -11.33 36.66 2.68
C GLU A 106 -11.07 35.43 3.55
N ALA A 107 -12.12 34.82 4.09
CA ALA A 107 -12.00 33.59 4.86
C ALA A 107 -11.41 32.45 4.02
N GLU A 108 -11.87 32.28 2.77
CA GLU A 108 -11.37 31.27 1.84
C GLU A 108 -9.91 31.51 1.46
N ARG A 109 -9.51 32.76 1.25
CA ARG A 109 -8.11 33.12 0.96
C ARG A 109 -7.21 32.77 2.14
N TYR A 110 -7.63 33.11 3.35
CA TYR A 110 -6.89 32.77 4.57
C TYR A 110 -6.82 31.26 4.82
N CYS A 111 -7.93 30.54 4.65
CA CYS A 111 -7.97 29.09 4.81
C CYS A 111 -7.11 28.36 3.79
N ARG A 112 -7.10 28.81 2.52
CA ARG A 112 -6.22 28.24 1.48
C ARG A 112 -4.74 28.38 1.81
N GLN A 113 -4.33 29.48 2.44
CA GLN A 113 -2.94 29.65 2.90
C GLN A 113 -2.54 28.65 4.00
N LYS A 114 -3.51 28.06 4.71
CA LYS A 114 -3.29 27.03 5.73
C LYS A 114 -3.31 25.61 5.16
N MET A 115 -3.68 25.45 3.89
CA MET A 115 -3.67 24.17 3.17
C MET A 115 -2.35 24.01 2.41
N CYS A 116 -1.91 22.78 2.24
CA CYS A 116 -0.74 22.49 1.42
C CYS A 116 -0.77 21.11 0.81
N TRP A 117 0.11 20.93 -0.18
CA TRP A 117 0.42 19.62 -0.73
C TRP A 117 1.39 18.93 0.23
N CYS A 118 0.89 17.90 0.91
CA CYS A 118 1.62 17.16 1.93
C CYS A 118 2.13 15.84 1.36
N CYS A 119 3.44 15.60 1.48
CA CYS A 119 4.04 14.30 1.24
C CYS A 119 4.06 13.48 2.53
N ILE A 120 3.35 12.34 2.55
CA ILE A 120 3.28 11.39 3.68
C ILE A 120 3.56 10.00 3.11
N ASP A 121 4.60 9.33 3.59
CA ASP A 121 4.96 7.95 3.18
C ASP A 121 5.00 7.74 1.65
N GLY A 122 5.56 8.70 0.92
CA GLY A 122 5.67 8.62 -0.55
C GLY A 122 4.38 8.98 -1.31
N LYS A 123 3.30 9.38 -0.62
CA LYS A 123 2.03 9.82 -1.23
C LYS A 123 1.82 11.31 -1.03
N VAL A 124 1.31 11.98 -2.06
CA VAL A 124 0.99 13.40 -2.04
C VAL A 124 -0.52 13.59 -1.85
N VAL A 125 -0.92 14.37 -0.84
CA VAL A 125 -2.33 14.69 -0.53
C VAL A 125 -2.47 16.20 -0.27
N TYR A 126 -3.67 16.77 -0.48
CA TYR A 126 -3.93 18.19 -0.21
C TYR A 126 -4.74 18.34 1.08
N ILE A 127 -4.07 18.76 2.16
CA ILE A 127 -4.62 18.78 3.54
C ILE A 127 -4.13 20.02 4.31
N PRO A 128 -4.71 20.35 5.47
CA PRO A 128 -4.19 21.41 6.33
C PRO A 128 -2.74 21.15 6.76
N ALA A 129 -1.91 22.21 6.80
CA ALA A 129 -0.50 22.11 7.17
C ALA A 129 -0.28 21.48 8.55
N ILE A 130 -1.16 21.77 9.52
CA ILE A 130 -1.13 21.19 10.87
C ILE A 130 -1.38 19.67 10.81
N GLU A 131 -2.29 19.21 9.95
CA GLU A 131 -2.55 17.78 9.78
C GLU A 131 -1.38 17.08 9.09
N CYS A 132 -0.76 17.74 8.11
CA CYS A 132 0.46 17.28 7.46
C CYS A 132 1.58 17.02 8.48
N GLU A 133 1.84 18.00 9.35
CA GLU A 133 2.87 17.90 10.40
C GLU A 133 2.54 16.80 11.44
N LYS A 134 1.28 16.69 11.88
CA LYS A 134 0.82 15.61 12.76
C LYS A 134 1.08 14.22 12.18
N LYS A 135 0.93 14.07 10.86
CA LYS A 135 1.23 12.82 10.13
C LYS A 135 2.71 12.66 9.77
N ARG A 136 3.60 13.50 10.35
CA ARG A 136 5.05 13.55 10.05
C ARG A 136 5.35 13.77 8.56
N GLY A 137 4.40 14.37 7.84
CA GLY A 137 4.56 14.72 6.45
C GLY A 137 5.27 16.05 6.27
N ARG A 138 5.71 16.31 5.04
CA ARG A 138 6.29 17.60 4.65
C ARG A 138 5.33 18.36 3.74
N CYS A 139 5.12 19.62 4.09
CA CYS A 139 4.15 20.53 3.50
C CYS A 139 4.80 21.39 2.40
N PHE A 140 4.15 21.50 1.24
CA PHE A 140 4.63 22.25 0.08
C PHE A 140 3.54 23.15 -0.50
N ARG A 141 3.96 24.27 -1.10
CA ARG A 141 3.04 25.25 -1.66
C ARG A 141 2.39 24.76 -2.96
N THR A 142 3.13 23.98 -3.76
CA THR A 142 2.66 23.46 -5.05
C THR A 142 2.65 21.94 -5.06
N LYS A 143 1.82 21.36 -5.93
CA LYS A 143 1.71 19.91 -6.08
C LYS A 143 3.02 19.33 -6.61
N GLU A 144 3.63 20.03 -7.56
CA GLU A 144 4.84 19.62 -8.26
C GLU A 144 6.05 19.55 -7.32
N GLU A 145 6.16 20.49 -6.37
CA GLU A 145 7.19 20.44 -5.31
C GLU A 145 6.99 19.24 -4.39
N ALA A 146 5.75 19.01 -3.95
CA ALA A 146 5.43 17.86 -3.10
C ALA A 146 5.73 16.54 -3.81
N GLU A 147 5.33 16.39 -5.06
CA GLU A 147 5.61 15.20 -5.86
C GLU A 147 7.11 14.97 -6.06
N ARG A 148 7.88 16.03 -6.35
CA ARG A 148 9.33 15.92 -6.51
C ARG A 148 9.98 15.45 -5.21
N PHE A 149 9.59 16.00 -4.07
CA PHE A 149 10.09 15.56 -2.77
C PHE A 149 9.65 14.13 -2.43
N CYS A 150 8.37 13.80 -2.64
CA CYS A 150 7.86 12.47 -2.32
C CYS A 150 8.48 11.36 -3.17
N ARG A 151 8.81 11.65 -4.44
CA ARG A 151 9.60 10.73 -5.29
C ARG A 151 11.01 10.51 -4.78
N GLN A 152 11.62 11.50 -4.11
CA GLN A 152 12.94 11.33 -3.49
C GLN A 152 12.87 10.48 -2.21
N VAL A 153 11.76 10.55 -1.46
CA VAL A 153 11.54 9.72 -0.26
C VAL A 153 11.50 8.23 -0.62
N VAL A 154 10.97 7.88 -1.80
CA VAL A 154 11.02 6.52 -2.35
C VAL A 154 12.10 6.45 -3.43
N ALA A 155 13.36 6.67 -3.05
CA ALA A 155 14.47 6.47 -3.97
C ALA A 155 14.42 5.02 -4.52
N MET A 156 14.10 4.88 -5.81
CA MET A 156 14.08 3.60 -6.50
C MET A 156 15.47 3.31 -7.07
N CYS A 157 15.85 2.05 -7.12
CA CYS A 157 17.09 1.62 -7.74
C CYS A 157 16.89 0.34 -8.54
N TRP A 158 17.81 0.10 -9.48
CA TRP A 158 17.99 -1.22 -10.07
C TRP A 158 18.80 -2.06 -9.09
N CYS A 159 18.16 -3.01 -8.43
CA CYS A 159 18.73 -3.83 -7.38
C CYS A 159 19.14 -5.20 -7.92
N CYS A 160 20.39 -5.58 -7.73
CA CYS A 160 20.87 -6.94 -7.94
C CYS A 160 20.73 -7.74 -6.64
N ILE A 161 19.88 -8.77 -6.63
CA ILE A 161 19.67 -9.70 -5.52
C ILE A 161 19.78 -11.11 -6.10
N GLU A 162 20.71 -11.93 -5.57
CA GLU A 162 20.88 -13.34 -5.95
C GLU A 162 20.98 -13.55 -7.48
N GLY A 163 21.71 -12.68 -8.18
CA GLY A 163 21.88 -12.79 -9.64
C GLY A 163 20.69 -12.29 -10.47
N LYS A 164 19.64 -11.76 -9.86
CA LYS A 164 18.46 -11.16 -10.54
C LYS A 164 18.43 -9.65 -10.36
N VAL A 165 18.10 -8.94 -11.43
CA VAL A 165 17.92 -7.49 -11.42
C VAL A 165 16.44 -7.15 -11.33
N VAL A 166 16.06 -6.36 -10.32
CA VAL A 166 14.69 -5.87 -10.09
C VAL A 166 14.69 -4.37 -9.82
N HIS A 167 13.61 -3.67 -10.18
CA HIS A 167 13.48 -2.23 -9.91
C HIS A 167 12.60 -2.00 -8.67
N ILE A 168 13.21 -1.66 -7.54
CA ILE A 168 12.56 -1.61 -6.21
C ILE A 168 13.11 -0.44 -5.38
N PRO A 169 12.46 -0.05 -4.26
CA PRO A 169 13.00 0.95 -3.35
C PRO A 169 14.39 0.57 -2.81
N VAL A 170 15.25 1.58 -2.60
CA VAL A 170 16.61 1.39 -2.08
C VAL A 170 16.63 0.64 -0.75
N GLU A 171 15.70 0.95 0.15
CA GLU A 171 15.62 0.29 1.46
C GLU A 171 15.22 -1.19 1.35
N ASP A 172 14.34 -1.53 0.41
CA ASP A 172 13.98 -2.93 0.16
C ASP A 172 15.13 -3.71 -0.48
N CYS A 173 15.93 -3.05 -1.33
CA CYS A 173 17.14 -3.62 -1.88
C CYS A 173 18.15 -3.98 -0.79
N LYS A 174 18.43 -3.04 0.13
CA LYS A 174 19.34 -3.26 1.27
C LYS A 174 18.85 -4.38 2.19
N LYS A 175 17.56 -4.37 2.55
CA LYS A 175 16.95 -5.40 3.42
C LYS A 175 17.06 -6.80 2.83
N LYS A 176 17.01 -6.93 1.50
CA LYS A 176 17.19 -8.20 0.78
C LYS A 176 18.65 -8.55 0.50
N GLY A 177 19.61 -7.83 1.10
CA GLY A 177 21.05 -8.05 0.90
C GLY A 177 21.53 -7.71 -0.52
N GLY A 178 20.74 -6.96 -1.28
CA GLY A 178 21.05 -6.59 -2.65
C GLY A 178 21.93 -5.35 -2.76
N ARG A 179 22.46 -5.13 -3.96
CA ARG A 179 23.20 -3.91 -4.31
C ARG A 179 22.41 -3.05 -5.28
N CYS A 180 22.23 -1.77 -4.93
CA CYS A 180 21.55 -0.78 -5.75
C CYS A 180 22.47 -0.18 -6.81
N PHE A 181 21.91 0.07 -7.98
CA PHE A 181 22.53 0.80 -9.10
C PHE A 181 21.57 1.84 -9.66
N ARG A 182 22.14 2.85 -10.32
CA ARG A 182 21.36 3.95 -10.89
C ARG A 182 20.69 3.55 -12.20
N THR A 183 21.31 2.66 -12.97
CA THR A 183 20.81 2.19 -14.27
C THR A 183 20.64 0.67 -14.29
N LYS A 184 19.76 0.19 -15.17
CA LYS A 184 19.52 -1.25 -15.36
C LYS A 184 20.77 -1.93 -15.86
N GLU A 185 21.48 -1.29 -16.79
CA GLU A 185 22.67 -1.80 -17.45
C GLU A 185 23.84 -2.00 -16.46
N GLU A 186 24.02 -1.07 -15.51
CA GLU A 186 24.99 -1.21 -14.43
C GLU A 186 24.62 -2.37 -13.50
N ALA A 187 23.35 -2.45 -13.09
CA ALA A 187 22.86 -3.54 -12.26
C ALA A 187 23.08 -4.90 -12.94
N GLU A 188 22.71 -5.02 -14.21
CA GLU A 188 22.90 -6.26 -14.97
C GLU A 188 24.37 -6.62 -15.12
N ARG A 189 25.25 -5.65 -15.40
CA ARG A 189 26.69 -5.90 -15.49
C ARG A 189 27.24 -6.44 -14.18
N PHE A 190 26.87 -5.83 -13.05
CA PHE A 190 27.28 -6.29 -11.73
C PHE A 190 26.67 -7.66 -11.40
N CYS A 191 25.37 -7.86 -11.63
CA CYS A 191 24.68 -9.11 -11.33
C CYS A 191 25.23 -10.28 -12.15
N ARG A 192 25.62 -10.05 -13.41
CA ARG A 192 26.31 -11.04 -14.25
C ARG A 192 27.71 -11.37 -13.72
N GLN A 193 28.43 -10.42 -13.13
CA GLN A 193 29.75 -10.65 -12.54
C GLN A 193 29.70 -11.51 -11.26
N VAL A 194 28.58 -11.51 -10.52
CA VAL A 194 28.40 -12.37 -9.34
C VAL A 194 28.44 -13.86 -9.72
N VAL A 195 28.12 -14.21 -10.97
CA VAL A 195 28.24 -15.57 -11.50
C VAL A 195 29.45 -15.65 -12.43
N ALA A 196 30.66 -15.72 -11.86
CA ALA A 196 31.87 -15.95 -12.66
C ALA A 196 31.71 -17.25 -13.46
N MET A 197 31.62 -17.15 -14.78
CA MET A 197 31.52 -18.28 -15.70
C MET A 197 32.91 -18.72 -16.16
N CYS A 198 33.09 -20.01 -16.42
CA CYS A 198 34.33 -20.54 -16.97
C CYS A 198 34.08 -21.65 -17.98
N TRP A 199 35.09 -21.93 -18.81
CA TRP A 199 35.15 -23.16 -19.58
C TRP A 199 35.71 -24.26 -18.68
N CYS A 200 34.84 -25.14 -18.19
CA CYS A 200 35.16 -26.18 -17.21
C CYS A 200 35.43 -27.53 -17.90
N CYS A 201 36.60 -28.11 -17.67
CA CYS A 201 36.90 -29.49 -18.04
C CYS A 201 36.50 -30.45 -16.91
N ILE A 202 35.58 -31.37 -17.18
CA ILE A 202 35.11 -32.41 -16.27
C ILE A 202 35.20 -33.74 -17.01
N ASN A 203 36.03 -34.67 -16.50
CA ASN A 203 36.17 -36.03 -17.04
C ASN A 203 36.34 -36.09 -18.57
N GLY A 204 37.19 -35.21 -19.13
CA GLY A 204 37.48 -35.20 -20.57
C GLY A 204 36.45 -34.46 -21.44
N ARG A 205 35.42 -33.85 -20.85
CA ARG A 205 34.42 -33.02 -21.54
C ARG A 205 34.47 -31.57 -21.07
N VAL A 206 34.22 -30.64 -21.99
CA VAL A 206 34.25 -29.19 -21.72
C VAL A 206 32.83 -28.63 -21.65
N PHE A 207 32.53 -27.89 -20.60
CA PHE A 207 31.24 -27.22 -20.35
C PHE A 207 31.46 -25.72 -20.11
N HIS A 208 30.47 -24.87 -20.41
CA HIS A 208 30.50 -23.45 -20.04
C HIS A 208 29.51 -23.23 -18.88
N ILE A 209 30.03 -23.20 -17.66
CA ILE A 209 29.24 -23.23 -16.42
C ILE A 209 29.84 -22.30 -15.35
N PRO A 210 29.12 -21.97 -14.27
CA PRO A 210 29.66 -21.18 -13.17
C PRO A 210 30.89 -21.84 -12.53
N VAL A 211 31.84 -21.01 -12.06
CA VAL A 211 33.08 -21.46 -11.41
C VAL A 211 32.79 -22.38 -10.21
N GLU A 212 31.79 -22.05 -9.40
CA GLU A 212 31.41 -22.85 -8.23
C GLU A 212 30.83 -24.22 -8.62
N GLU A 213 30.06 -24.28 -9.71
CA GLU A 213 29.56 -25.56 -10.22
C GLU A 213 30.71 -26.42 -10.79
N CYS A 214 31.67 -25.79 -11.46
CA CYS A 214 32.87 -26.46 -11.96
C CYS A 214 33.69 -27.08 -10.82
N LYS A 215 33.96 -26.32 -9.76
CA LYS A 215 34.67 -26.81 -8.55
C LYS A 215 33.92 -27.97 -7.89
N LYS A 216 32.61 -27.85 -7.72
CA LYS A 216 31.76 -28.90 -7.13
C LYS A 216 31.80 -30.22 -7.91
N LYS A 217 31.98 -30.15 -9.23
CA LYS A 217 32.14 -31.31 -10.12
C LYS A 217 33.59 -31.77 -10.27
N GLU A 218 34.49 -31.32 -9.39
CA GLU A 218 35.94 -31.59 -9.43
C GLU A 218 36.59 -31.22 -10.77
N GLY A 219 35.98 -30.27 -11.48
CA GLY A 219 36.45 -29.78 -12.76
C GLY A 219 37.51 -28.70 -12.62
N ARG A 220 38.25 -28.45 -13.71
CA ARG A 220 39.17 -27.32 -13.81
C ARG A 220 38.60 -26.25 -14.72
N CYS A 221 38.52 -25.02 -14.20
CA CYS A 221 38.10 -23.83 -14.95
C CYS A 221 39.23 -23.25 -15.79
N PHE A 222 38.87 -22.78 -16.98
CA PHE A 222 39.73 -22.01 -17.89
C PHE A 222 39.01 -20.76 -18.38
N ARG A 223 39.79 -19.76 -18.79
CA ARG A 223 39.26 -18.49 -19.27
C ARG A 223 38.73 -18.60 -20.69
N THR A 224 39.36 -19.44 -21.52
CA THR A 224 38.99 -19.64 -22.93
C THR A 224 38.59 -21.10 -23.20
N LYS A 225 37.78 -21.30 -24.24
CA LYS A 225 37.36 -22.64 -24.67
C LYS A 225 38.55 -23.45 -25.16
N GLU A 226 39.47 -22.81 -25.86
CA GLU A 226 40.65 -23.39 -26.48
C GLU A 226 41.60 -23.97 -25.41
N GLU A 227 41.86 -23.21 -24.34
CA GLU A 227 42.63 -23.67 -23.18
C GLU A 227 41.97 -24.89 -22.53
N ALA A 228 40.66 -24.83 -22.29
CA ALA A 228 39.90 -25.93 -21.71
C ALA A 228 39.98 -27.18 -22.59
N VAL A 229 39.76 -27.06 -23.90
CA VAL A 229 39.83 -28.18 -24.84
C VAL A 229 41.22 -28.79 -24.89
N LYS A 230 42.27 -27.97 -24.94
CA LYS A 230 43.67 -28.45 -24.94
C LYS A 230 43.98 -29.25 -23.68
N TYR A 231 43.61 -28.74 -22.51
CA TYR A 231 43.81 -29.44 -21.24
C TYR A 231 42.95 -30.71 -21.15
N CYS A 232 41.67 -30.65 -21.53
CA CYS A 232 40.75 -31.77 -21.40
C CYS A 232 41.11 -32.93 -22.33
N ARG A 233 41.61 -32.64 -23.54
CA ARG A 233 42.12 -33.66 -24.48
C ARG A 233 43.35 -34.39 -23.93
N GLN A 234 44.25 -33.71 -23.21
CA GLN A 234 45.40 -34.36 -22.58
C GLN A 234 45.01 -35.39 -21.50
N LYS A 235 43.80 -35.27 -20.93
CA LYS A 235 43.25 -36.20 -19.95
C LYS A 235 42.55 -37.40 -20.57
N MET A 236 42.40 -37.43 -21.90
CA MET A 236 41.84 -38.57 -22.64
C MET A 236 42.96 -39.38 -23.28
N CYS A 237 42.76 -40.69 -23.42
CA CYS A 237 43.64 -41.53 -24.21
C CYS A 237 42.89 -42.65 -24.91
N TRP A 238 43.56 -43.25 -25.89
CA TRP A 238 43.12 -44.49 -26.49
C TRP A 238 43.56 -45.63 -25.58
N CYS A 239 42.61 -46.23 -24.89
CA CYS A 239 42.85 -47.28 -23.92
C CYS A 239 42.58 -48.65 -24.52
N CYS A 240 43.57 -49.54 -24.45
CA CYS A 240 43.38 -50.96 -24.70
C CYS A 240 42.99 -51.67 -23.40
N ILE A 241 41.78 -52.24 -23.36
CA ILE A 241 41.27 -53.03 -22.23
C ILE A 241 40.72 -54.34 -22.80
N LYS A 242 41.29 -55.49 -22.40
CA LYS A 242 40.82 -56.83 -22.79
C LYS A 242 40.62 -56.97 -24.31
N GLY A 243 41.60 -56.53 -25.11
CA GLY A 243 41.57 -56.61 -26.58
C GLY A 243 40.68 -55.57 -27.29
N LYS A 244 40.03 -54.66 -26.55
CA LYS A 244 39.20 -53.57 -27.12
C LYS A 244 39.87 -52.22 -26.94
N VAL A 245 39.87 -51.42 -28.01
CA VAL A 245 40.39 -50.03 -28.01
C VAL A 245 39.22 -49.06 -27.87
N VAL A 246 39.24 -48.25 -26.81
CA VAL A 246 38.23 -47.22 -26.52
C VAL A 246 38.89 -45.89 -26.15
N GLN A 247 38.28 -44.76 -26.50
CA GLN A 247 38.77 -43.46 -26.06
C GLN A 247 38.11 -43.09 -24.73
N ILE A 248 38.88 -43.07 -23.64
CA ILE A 248 38.38 -42.83 -22.29
C ILE A 248 39.40 -41.98 -21.49
N PRO A 249 39.01 -41.41 -20.34
CA PRO A 249 39.96 -40.72 -19.46
C PRO A 249 41.12 -41.61 -19.03
N VAL A 250 42.33 -41.04 -18.91
CA VAL A 250 43.55 -41.74 -18.51
C VAL A 250 43.37 -42.51 -17.19
N GLU A 251 42.71 -41.88 -16.21
CA GLU A 251 42.47 -42.51 -14.90
C GLU A 251 41.47 -43.66 -14.97
N GLU A 252 40.46 -43.57 -15.84
CA GLU A 252 39.52 -44.67 -16.06
C GLU A 252 40.20 -45.86 -16.75
N CYS A 253 41.10 -45.57 -17.70
CA CYS A 253 41.93 -46.58 -18.35
C CYS A 253 42.78 -47.37 -17.35
N LYS A 254 43.48 -46.66 -16.44
CA LYS A 254 44.28 -47.28 -15.37
C LYS A 254 43.43 -48.12 -14.43
N LYS A 255 42.29 -47.60 -13.96
CA LYS A 255 41.37 -48.32 -13.07
C LYS A 255 40.84 -49.62 -13.69
N LYS A 256 40.63 -49.63 -15.00
CA LYS A 256 40.18 -50.81 -15.75
C LYS A 256 41.32 -51.78 -16.13
N GLY A 257 42.53 -51.55 -15.63
CA GLY A 257 43.72 -52.37 -15.94
C GLY A 257 44.19 -52.26 -17.39
N GLY A 258 43.78 -51.20 -18.10
CA GLY A 258 44.11 -50.97 -19.49
C GLY A 258 45.41 -50.21 -19.69
N ARG A 259 45.95 -50.29 -20.92
CA ARG A 259 47.11 -49.50 -21.33
C ARG A 259 46.68 -48.34 -22.22
N CYS A 260 47.22 -47.16 -21.92
CA CYS A 260 46.79 -45.87 -22.41
C CYS A 260 47.78 -45.36 -23.48
N PHE A 261 47.27 -44.95 -24.64
CA PHE A 261 48.07 -44.50 -25.80
C PHE A 261 47.62 -43.12 -26.28
N ARG A 262 48.55 -42.36 -26.88
CA ARG A 262 48.25 -41.02 -27.37
C ARG A 262 47.43 -41.05 -28.65
N THR A 263 47.68 -42.05 -29.51
CA THR A 263 46.98 -42.21 -30.79
C THR A 263 46.18 -43.51 -30.82
N LYS A 264 45.13 -43.54 -31.66
CA LYS A 264 44.31 -44.72 -31.87
C LYS A 264 45.12 -45.87 -32.45
N ASP A 265 46.04 -45.55 -33.37
CA ASP A 265 46.85 -46.53 -34.09
C ASP A 265 47.85 -47.23 -33.17
N GLU A 266 48.48 -46.50 -32.25
CA GLU A 266 49.32 -47.09 -31.19
C GLU A 266 48.52 -48.08 -30.34
N ALA A 267 47.32 -47.67 -29.91
CA ALA A 267 46.45 -48.54 -29.12
C ALA A 267 46.03 -49.80 -29.91
N ILE A 268 45.67 -49.67 -31.19
CA ILE A 268 45.30 -50.80 -32.05
C ILE A 268 46.48 -51.77 -32.21
N LYS A 269 47.67 -51.27 -32.48
CA LYS A 269 48.88 -52.09 -32.63
C LYS A 269 49.20 -52.87 -31.35
N TYR A 270 48.99 -52.26 -30.19
CA TYR A 270 49.20 -52.92 -28.91
C TYR A 270 48.10 -53.93 -28.58
N CYS A 271 46.83 -53.57 -28.80
CA CYS A 271 45.68 -54.38 -28.38
C CYS A 271 45.42 -55.61 -29.25
N ARG A 272 46.04 -55.68 -30.43
CA ARG A 272 46.00 -56.82 -31.35
C ARG A 272 47.08 -57.87 -31.08
N LYS A 273 48.02 -57.59 -30.18
CA LYS A 273 48.98 -58.58 -29.67
C LYS A 273 48.37 -59.29 -28.46
#